data_AF-S0ATY7-F1
#
_entry.id   AF-S0ATY7-F1
#
_cell.length_a   1.000
_cell.length_b   1.000
_cell.length_c   1.000
_cell.angle_alpha   90.00
_cell.angle_beta   90.00
_cell.angle_gamma   90.00
#
_symmetry.space_group_name_H-M   'P 1'
#
loop_
_entity.id
_entity.type
_entity.pdbx_description
1 polymer ?
#
loop_
_entity_poly.entity_id
_entity_poly.type
_entity_poly.pdbx_seq_one_letter_code
_entity_poly.pdbx_strand_id
1 'polypeptide(L)'
;MANCVAYNIRHSLKSSTMCVPLAELNRSLDDLCANIGKIQAFIDKYGKSAGVNKDDANVGIIIVNPGKKIVDMSFSQNLGIDKMKVNSSAEELRKNKFTVTVHFPSTPF
;
A
#
# COMPACT_ATOMS: atom_id res chain seq x y z
N MET A 1 3.79 -14.81 -13.99
CA MET A 1 3.40 -14.42 -12.61
C MET A 1 3.41 -12.91 -12.55
N ALA A 2 2.34 -12.30 -12.05
CA ALA A 2 2.32 -10.86 -11.82
C ALA A 2 2.88 -10.59 -10.41
N ASN A 3 3.55 -9.45 -10.24
CA ASN A 3 3.94 -8.96 -8.93
C ASN A 3 2.84 -8.08 -8.38
N CYS A 4 2.53 -8.19 -7.10
CA CYS A 4 1.55 -7.33 -6.44
C CYS A 4 2.05 -6.87 -5.07
N VAL A 5 1.47 -5.77 -4.59
CA VAL A 5 1.68 -5.24 -3.24
C VAL A 5 0.40 -5.44 -2.45
N ALA A 6 0.50 -6.16 -1.35
CA ALA A 6 -0.65 -6.42 -0.48
C ALA A 6 -0.96 -5.19 0.37
N TYR A 7 -2.20 -4.72 0.34
CA TYR A 7 -2.71 -3.69 1.25
C TYR A 7 -3.54 -4.36 2.34
N ASN A 8 -3.18 -4.15 3.62
CA ASN A 8 -3.98 -4.54 4.77
C ASN A 8 -4.55 -3.29 5.44
N ILE A 9 -5.85 -3.03 5.24
CA ILE A 9 -6.52 -1.84 5.74
C ILE A 9 -7.37 -2.20 6.96
N ARG A 10 -6.97 -1.68 8.12
CA ARG A 10 -7.67 -1.87 9.40
C ARG A 10 -8.56 -0.65 9.64
N HIS A 11 -9.86 -0.82 9.43
CA HIS A 11 -10.85 0.24 9.59
C HIS A 11 -11.96 -0.25 10.55
N SER A 12 -12.17 0.49 11.63
CA SER A 12 -13.10 0.10 12.70
C SER A 12 -12.77 -1.30 13.25
N LEU A 13 -13.76 -2.22 13.31
CA LEU A 13 -13.59 -3.61 13.76
C LEU A 13 -13.24 -4.59 12.63
N LYS A 14 -13.08 -4.11 11.38
CA LYS A 14 -12.84 -4.94 10.21
C LYS A 14 -11.44 -4.70 9.63
N SER A 15 -10.89 -5.76 9.05
CA SER A 15 -9.70 -5.68 8.21
C SER A 15 -10.05 -6.09 6.79
N SER A 16 -9.54 -5.35 5.82
CA SER A 16 -9.64 -5.68 4.40
C SER A 16 -8.23 -5.88 3.87
N THR A 17 -7.93 -7.10 3.41
CA THR A 17 -6.69 -7.39 2.69
C THR A 17 -7.01 -7.47 1.20
N MET A 18 -6.26 -6.73 0.40
CA MET A 18 -6.34 -6.74 -1.06
C MET A 18 -4.92 -6.78 -1.63
N CYS A 19 -4.75 -7.21 -2.87
CA CYS A 19 -3.47 -7.05 -3.55
C CYS A 19 -3.64 -6.14 -4.76
N VAL A 20 -2.76 -5.14 -4.86
CA VAL A 20 -2.74 -4.20 -5.97
C VAL A 20 -1.59 -4.61 -6.90
N PRO A 21 -1.82 -4.78 -8.21
CA PRO A 21 -0.76 -5.06 -9.16
C PRO A 21 0.37 -4.03 -9.04
N LEU A 22 1.63 -4.47 -9.11
CA LEU A 22 2.78 -3.59 -8.98
C LEU A 22 2.76 -2.44 -10.01
N ALA A 23 2.26 -2.71 -11.22
CA ALA A 23 2.07 -1.70 -12.27
C ALA A 23 1.11 -0.57 -11.87
N GLU A 24 0.19 -0.81 -10.93
CA GLU A 24 -0.76 0.18 -10.42
C GLU A 24 -0.32 0.80 -9.09
N LEU A 25 0.80 0.38 -8.50
CA LEU A 25 1.25 0.80 -7.17
C LEU A 25 1.35 2.32 -7.04
N ASN A 26 1.95 3.00 -8.03
CA ASN A 26 2.11 4.46 -7.98
C ASN A 26 0.74 5.17 -7.95
N ARG A 27 -0.21 4.67 -8.73
CA ARG A 27 -1.57 5.21 -8.78
C ARG A 27 -2.34 4.91 -7.49
N SER A 28 -2.19 3.70 -6.94
CA SER A 28 -2.82 3.36 -5.66
C SER A 28 -2.22 4.15 -4.49
N LEU A 29 -0.94 4.51 -4.51
CA LEU A 29 -0.36 5.39 -3.50
C LEU A 29 -0.95 6.81 -3.58
N ASP A 30 -1.16 7.36 -4.78
CA ASP A 30 -1.84 8.65 -4.95
C ASP A 30 -3.28 8.62 -4.46
N ASP A 31 -4.02 7.59 -4.85
CA ASP A 31 -5.40 7.41 -4.41
C ASP A 31 -5.50 7.17 -2.90
N LEU A 32 -4.51 6.48 -2.30
CA LEU A 32 -4.43 6.31 -0.85
C LEU A 32 -4.25 7.67 -0.17
N CYS A 33 -3.30 8.50 -0.63
CA CYS A 33 -3.05 9.81 -0.05
C CYS A 33 -4.29 10.71 -0.13
N ALA A 34 -4.94 10.75 -1.30
CA ALA A 34 -6.14 11.56 -1.53
C ALA A 34 -7.36 11.07 -0.72
N ASN A 35 -7.49 9.76 -0.51
CA ASN A 35 -8.68 9.15 0.11
C ASN A 35 -8.43 8.57 1.50
N ILE A 36 -7.30 8.87 2.16
CA ILE A 36 -6.98 8.29 3.47
C ILE A 36 -8.05 8.60 4.53
N GLY A 37 -8.69 9.77 4.43
CA GLY A 37 -9.83 10.18 5.27
C GLY A 37 -11.17 9.56 4.87
N LYS A 38 -11.26 8.97 3.67
CA LYS A 38 -12.44 8.27 3.12
C LYS A 38 -12.02 6.88 2.65
N ILE A 39 -11.39 6.11 3.54
CA ILE A 39 -10.70 4.86 3.19
C ILE A 39 -11.62 3.81 2.53
N GLN A 40 -12.93 3.88 2.77
CA GLN A 40 -13.90 3.00 2.12
C GLN A 40 -13.88 3.16 0.59
N ALA A 41 -13.73 4.39 0.07
CA ALA A 41 -13.63 4.63 -1.38
C ALA A 41 -12.38 3.96 -1.99
N PHE A 42 -11.28 3.95 -1.24
CA PHE A 42 -10.07 3.21 -1.64
C PHE A 42 -10.32 1.71 -1.66
N ILE A 43 -10.95 1.16 -0.61
CA ILE A 43 -11.30 -0.27 -0.52
C ILE A 43 -12.25 -0.67 -1.64
N ASP A 44 -13.25 0.14 -1.98
CA ASP A 44 -14.23 -0.20 -3.01
C ASP A 44 -13.59 -0.24 -4.41
N LYS A 45 -12.60 0.63 -4.64
CA LYS A 45 -11.84 0.71 -5.90
C LYS A 45 -10.86 -0.46 -6.07
N TYR A 46 -10.06 -0.75 -5.05
CA TYR A 46 -8.95 -1.71 -5.13
C TYR A 46 -9.27 -3.08 -4.51
N GLY A 47 -10.25 -3.15 -3.62
CA GLY A 47 -10.69 -4.40 -2.98
C GLY A 47 -11.43 -5.33 -3.92
N LYS A 48 -11.86 -4.84 -5.08
CA LYS A 48 -12.42 -5.63 -6.18
C LYS A 48 -11.41 -5.93 -7.28
N SER A 49 -10.12 -5.64 -7.11
CA SER A 49 -9.10 -5.92 -8.14
C SER A 49 -9.08 -7.41 -8.47
N ALA A 50 -9.86 -7.74 -9.50
CA ALA A 50 -9.91 -9.03 -10.14
C ALA A 50 -8.60 -9.19 -10.90
N GLY A 51 -7.75 -10.11 -10.48
CA GLY A 51 -6.52 -10.39 -11.21
C GLY A 51 -5.33 -10.76 -10.36
N VAL A 52 -5.41 -10.65 -9.03
CA VAL A 52 -4.37 -11.21 -8.16
C VAL A 52 -4.79 -12.59 -7.67
N ASN A 53 -4.13 -13.62 -8.21
CA ASN A 53 -4.28 -14.99 -7.73
C ASN A 53 -3.44 -15.20 -6.47
N LYS A 54 -3.77 -16.22 -5.68
CA LYS A 54 -2.93 -16.64 -4.53
C LYS A 54 -1.49 -16.99 -4.94
N ASP A 55 -1.26 -17.22 -6.23
CA ASP A 55 0.01 -17.59 -6.84
C ASP A 55 0.83 -16.38 -7.34
N ASP A 56 0.30 -15.15 -7.26
CA ASP A 56 1.07 -13.96 -7.62
C ASP A 56 2.10 -13.60 -6.55
N ALA A 57 3.29 -13.19 -6.99
CA ALA A 57 4.39 -12.90 -6.10
C ALA A 57 4.16 -11.58 -5.36
N ASN A 58 4.02 -11.68 -4.03
CA ASN A 58 3.90 -10.52 -3.18
C ASN A 58 5.28 -9.89 -2.94
N VAL A 59 5.48 -8.69 -3.48
CA VAL A 59 6.75 -7.94 -3.38
C VAL A 59 6.76 -6.90 -2.25
N GLY A 60 5.65 -6.77 -1.51
CA GLY A 60 5.56 -5.89 -0.35
C GLY A 60 4.18 -5.80 0.27
N ILE A 61 4.12 -5.37 1.52
CA ILE A 61 2.89 -5.14 2.26
C ILE A 61 2.79 -3.69 2.72
N ILE A 62 1.61 -3.10 2.55
CA ILE A 62 1.25 -1.79 3.07
C ILE A 62 0.12 -1.97 4.07
N ILE A 63 0.40 -1.70 5.34
CA ILE A 63 -0.57 -1.76 6.43
C ILE A 63 -1.08 -0.34 6.69
N VAL A 64 -2.38 -0.13 6.54
CA VAL A 64 -3.03 1.17 6.76
C VAL A 64 -3.99 1.05 7.93
N ASN A 65 -3.79 1.87 8.95
CA ASN A 65 -4.72 2.00 10.08
C ASN A 65 -5.14 3.47 10.22
N PRO A 66 -6.22 3.90 9.55
CA PRO A 66 -6.72 5.27 9.62
C PRO A 66 -7.13 5.69 11.05
N GLY A 67 -7.72 4.77 11.81
CA GLY A 67 -8.16 5.04 13.19
C GLY A 67 -7.01 5.32 14.16
N LYS A 68 -5.85 4.67 13.97
CA LYS A 68 -4.62 4.92 14.73
C LYS A 68 -3.67 5.90 14.04
N LYS A 69 -4.02 6.40 12.85
CA LYS A 69 -3.16 7.22 11.98
C LYS A 69 -1.78 6.61 11.74
N ILE A 70 -1.72 5.32 11.45
CA ILE A 70 -0.47 4.59 11.18
C ILE A 70 -0.51 4.06 9.75
N VAL A 71 0.59 4.23 9.03
CA VAL A 71 0.86 3.54 7.77
C VAL A 71 2.23 2.89 7.84
N ASP A 72 2.30 1.59 7.63
CA ASP A 72 3.56 0.84 7.50
C ASP A 72 3.68 0.34 6.07
N MET A 73 4.80 0.61 5.42
CA MET A 73 5.09 0.16 4.06
C MET A 73 6.35 -0.67 4.08
N SER A 74 6.24 -1.97 3.86
CA SER A 74 7.34 -2.91 3.96
C SER A 74 7.47 -3.69 2.65
N PHE A 75 8.58 -3.51 1.95
CA PHE A 75 8.82 -4.15 0.65
C PHE A 75 9.88 -5.25 0.79
N SER A 76 9.65 -6.40 0.18
CA SER A 76 10.52 -7.58 0.29
C SER A 76 11.57 -7.65 -0.81
N GLN A 77 11.34 -6.97 -1.94
CA GLN A 77 12.24 -6.98 -3.11
C GLN A 77 12.30 -5.57 -3.73
N ASN A 78 13.41 -5.20 -4.36
CA ASN A 78 13.55 -3.92 -5.09
C ASN A 78 13.00 -4.00 -6.54
N LEU A 79 12.13 -4.98 -6.84
CA LEU A 79 11.62 -5.19 -8.20
C LEU A 79 10.61 -4.11 -8.59
N GLY A 80 11.00 -3.18 -9.46
CA GLY A 80 10.08 -2.25 -10.13
C GLY A 80 9.37 -1.24 -9.22
N ILE A 81 9.75 -1.15 -7.94
CA ILE A 81 9.20 -0.18 -7.00
C ILE A 81 9.93 1.15 -7.18
N ASP A 82 9.18 2.20 -7.49
CA ASP A 82 9.68 3.57 -7.48
C ASP A 82 9.83 4.07 -6.03
N LYS A 83 11.05 3.99 -5.51
CA LYS A 83 11.38 4.45 -4.15
C LYS A 83 11.12 5.95 -3.96
N MET A 84 11.32 6.76 -5.00
CA MET A 84 11.04 8.20 -4.92
C MET A 84 9.55 8.44 -4.75
N LYS A 85 8.72 7.72 -5.51
CA LYS A 85 7.27 7.78 -5.37
C LYS A 85 6.82 7.35 -3.98
N VAL A 86 7.25 6.19 -3.50
CA VAL A 86 6.93 5.68 -2.16
C VAL A 86 7.29 6.70 -1.08
N ASN A 87 8.51 7.25 -1.13
CA ASN A 87 8.96 8.24 -0.16
C ASN A 87 8.13 9.53 -0.24
N SER A 88 7.79 10.00 -1.45
CA SER A 88 6.94 11.20 -1.61
C SER A 88 5.53 11.00 -1.03
N SER A 89 4.91 9.84 -1.27
CA SER A 89 3.60 9.49 -0.70
C SER A 89 3.69 9.32 0.82
N ALA A 90 4.79 8.78 1.34
CA ALA A 90 5.03 8.71 2.78
C ALA A 90 5.11 10.11 3.41
N GLU A 91 5.81 11.05 2.79
CA GLU A 91 5.86 12.45 3.24
C GLU A 91 4.49 13.14 3.18
N GLU A 92 3.69 12.87 2.15
CA GLU A 92 2.33 13.40 2.06
C GLU A 92 1.42 12.88 3.18
N LEU A 93 1.49 11.58 3.47
CA LEU A 93 0.78 10.98 4.60
C LEU A 93 1.25 11.54 5.95
N ARG A 94 2.56 11.80 6.12
CA ARG A 94 3.10 12.48 7.31
C ARG A 94 2.55 13.90 7.47
N LYS A 95 2.44 14.68 6.38
CA LYS A 95 1.78 16.00 6.39
C LYS A 95 0.32 15.91 6.82
N ASN A 96 -0.36 14.82 6.49
CA ASN A 96 -1.71 14.49 6.96
C ASN A 96 -1.77 13.95 8.41
N LYS A 97 -0.68 14.09 9.18
CA LYS A 97 -0.54 13.68 10.60
C LYS A 97 -0.60 12.17 10.83
N PHE A 98 -0.15 11.38 9.85
CA PHE A 98 0.06 9.95 10.03
C PHE A 98 1.50 9.66 10.46
N THR A 99 1.66 8.66 11.33
CA THR A 99 2.96 8.02 11.56
C THR A 99 3.20 7.05 10.41
N VAL A 100 4.20 7.34 9.58
CA VAL A 100 4.53 6.54 8.40
C VAL A 100 5.91 5.92 8.55
N THR A 101 5.97 4.59 8.46
CA THR A 101 7.22 3.83 8.43
C THR A 101 7.38 3.22 7.04
N VAL A 102 8.59 3.31 6.49
CA VAL A 102 8.92 2.72 5.19
C VAL A 102 10.16 1.85 5.35
N HIS A 103 10.01 0.57 5.04
CA HIS A 103 11.06 -0.42 5.04
C HIS A 103 11.28 -0.93 3.61
N PHE A 104 12.45 -0.64 3.08
CA PHE A 104 12.95 -1.27 1.85
C PHE A 104 13.85 -2.44 2.22
N PRO A 105 13.97 -3.46 1.35
CA PRO A 105 14.85 -4.58 1.62
C PRO A 105 16.30 -4.09 1.68
N SER A 106 17.04 -4.57 2.68
CA SER A 106 18.46 -4.24 2.91
C SER A 106 19.38 -4.84 1.86
N THR A 107 18.91 -5.84 1.10
CA THR A 107 19.68 -6.54 0.08
C THR A 107 19.42 -5.97 -1.32
N PRO A 108 20.45 -5.82 -2.16
CA PRO A 108 20.33 -5.23 -3.49
C PRO A 108 19.62 -6.11 -4.54
N PHE A 109 19.18 -7.33 -4.19
CA PHE A 109 18.56 -8.30 -5.10
C PHE A 109 17.36 -8.95 -4.43
#